data_AF-A0A2M6YV63-F1
#
_entry.id   AF-A0A2M6YV63-F1
#
_cell.length_a   1.000
_cell.length_b   1.000
_cell.length_c   1.000
_cell.angle_alpha   90.00
_cell.angle_beta   90.00
_cell.angle_gamma   90.00
#
_symmetry.space_group_name_H-M   'P 1'
#
loop_
_entity.id
_entity.type
_entity.pdbx_description
1 polymer ?
#
loop_
_entity_poly.entity_id
_entity_poly.type
_entity_poly.pdbx_seq_one_letter_code
_entity_poly.pdbx_strand_id
1 'polypeptide(L)'
;MTKEITHALILIFTIVLTFIFPKTNLAQYDLQISAGLFILLYLTKNFIITKNTYSRLIESVVFTLIIMGIINSTGGLTSPFFFLIHFLLFSLSLILEPIISITTTVTLIIFFLFNLPANQNFNTLMPIISLAFITPFAMFLGQEKIESEKLKANKEKTKEETFLFLSLLLKNHL
;
A
#
# COMPACT_ATOMS: atom_id res chain seq x y z
N MET A 1 10.01 1.83 -18.38
CA MET A 1 8.72 1.72 -17.66
C MET A 1 8.60 2.89 -16.72
N THR A 2 7.40 3.47 -16.55
CA THR A 2 7.19 4.45 -15.48
C THR A 2 7.28 3.75 -14.11
N LYS A 3 7.62 4.51 -13.06
CA LYS A 3 7.80 3.94 -11.71
C LYS A 3 6.52 3.24 -11.22
N GLU A 4 5.36 3.78 -11.56
CA GLU A 4 4.07 3.20 -11.15
C GLU A 4 3.85 1.80 -11.76
N ILE A 5 4.25 1.60 -13.02
CA ILE A 5 4.10 0.30 -13.70
C ILE A 5 4.99 -0.75 -13.02
N THR A 6 6.22 -0.39 -12.67
CA THR A 6 7.14 -1.30 -11.98
C THR A 6 6.62 -1.67 -10.60
N HIS A 7 6.15 -0.69 -9.81
CA HIS A 7 5.56 -0.96 -8.50
C HIS A 7 4.30 -1.83 -8.59
N ALA A 8 3.42 -1.54 -9.55
CA ALA A 8 2.21 -2.33 -9.79
C ALA A 8 2.55 -3.78 -10.16
N LEU A 9 3.51 -4.02 -11.06
CA LEU A 9 3.93 -5.37 -11.43
C LEU A 9 4.49 -6.16 -10.25
N ILE A 10 5.31 -5.51 -9.41
CA ILE A 10 5.88 -6.15 -8.21
C ILE A 10 4.78 -6.50 -7.20
N LEU A 11 3.80 -5.62 -7.00
CA LEU A 11 2.67 -5.89 -6.12
C LEU A 11 1.72 -6.96 -6.67
N ILE A 12 1.46 -6.98 -7.98
CA ILE A 12 0.72 -8.07 -8.62
C ILE A 12 1.41 -9.40 -8.35
N PHE A 13 2.72 -9.47 -8.59
CA PHE A 13 3.50 -10.68 -8.31
C PHE A 13 3.43 -11.08 -6.83
N THR A 14 3.51 -10.10 -5.93
CA THR A 14 3.40 -10.32 -4.48
C THR A 14 2.03 -10.91 -4.12
N ILE A 15 0.94 -10.38 -4.67
CA ILE A 15 -0.42 -10.90 -4.45
C ILE A 15 -0.52 -12.33 -4.98
N VAL A 16 -0.06 -12.58 -6.21
CA VAL A 16 -0.06 -13.94 -6.80
C VAL A 16 0.64 -14.93 -5.87
N LEU A 17 1.81 -14.56 -5.35
CA LEU A 17 2.56 -15.39 -4.41
C LEU A 17 1.74 -15.73 -3.16
N THR A 18 1.01 -14.76 -2.60
CA THR A 18 0.18 -14.97 -1.40
C THR A 18 -0.99 -15.93 -1.60
N PHE A 19 -1.50 -16.06 -2.82
CA PHE A 19 -2.57 -17.03 -3.13
C PHE A 19 -2.03 -18.44 -3.42
N ILE A 20 -0.77 -18.54 -3.87
CA ILE A 20 -0.10 -19.83 -4.12
C ILE A 20 0.45 -20.39 -2.81
N PHE A 21 0.95 -19.52 -1.93
CA PHE A 21 1.67 -19.89 -0.71
C PHE A 21 0.92 -20.89 0.19
N PRO A 22 -0.38 -20.73 0.51
CA PRO A 22 -1.13 -21.66 1.36
C PRO A 22 -1.30 -23.06 0.76
N LYS A 23 -1.11 -23.22 -0.56
CA LYS A 23 -1.21 -24.52 -1.26
C LYS A 23 0.08 -25.33 -1.16
N THR A 24 1.11 -24.78 -0.54
CA THR A 24 2.42 -25.43 -0.39
C THR A 24 2.61 -25.95 1.04
N ASN A 25 3.53 -26.90 1.23
CA ASN A 25 3.89 -27.40 2.57
C ASN A 25 4.47 -26.32 3.50
N LEU A 26 4.84 -25.15 2.96
CA LEU A 26 5.34 -24.02 3.75
C LEU A 26 4.24 -23.32 4.57
N ALA A 27 2.96 -23.59 4.28
CA ALA A 27 1.82 -23.04 5.04
C ALA A 27 1.87 -23.39 6.54
N GLN A 28 2.52 -24.51 6.91
CA GLN A 28 2.72 -24.87 8.32
C GLN A 28 3.60 -23.86 9.09
N TYR A 29 4.35 -23.03 8.36
CA TYR A 29 5.24 -22.03 8.92
C TYR A 29 4.71 -20.59 8.73
N ASP A 30 3.41 -20.42 8.47
CA ASP A 30 2.76 -19.11 8.27
C ASP A 30 3.13 -18.11 9.38
N LEU A 31 3.09 -18.56 10.64
CA LEU A 31 3.38 -17.72 11.79
C LEU A 31 4.86 -17.29 11.83
N GLN A 32 5.78 -18.22 11.56
CA GLN A 32 7.22 -17.98 11.55
C GLN A 32 7.60 -17.04 10.41
N ILE A 33 6.96 -17.19 9.24
CA ILE A 33 7.20 -16.34 8.08
C ILE A 33 6.65 -14.94 8.33
N SER A 34 5.45 -14.82 8.89
CA SER A 34 4.88 -13.53 9.28
C SER A 34 5.77 -12.81 10.31
N ALA A 35 6.26 -13.52 11.33
CA ALA A 35 7.19 -12.97 12.31
C ALA A 35 8.52 -12.52 11.67
N GLY A 36 9.08 -13.33 10.77
CA GLY A 36 10.29 -12.98 10.03
C GLY A 36 10.11 -11.74 9.16
N LEU A 37 8.95 -11.62 8.48
CA LEU A 37 8.59 -10.44 7.71
C LEU A 37 8.47 -9.17 8.57
N PHE A 38 7.90 -9.28 9.78
CA PHE A 38 7.85 -8.18 10.73
C PHE A 38 9.24 -7.72 11.17
N ILE A 39 10.14 -8.66 11.49
CA ILE A 39 11.52 -8.34 11.84
C ILE A 39 12.22 -7.66 10.66
N LEU A 40 12.02 -8.15 9.44
CA LEU A 40 12.57 -7.54 8.23
C LEU A 40 12.06 -6.11 8.03
N LEU A 41 10.76 -5.86 8.26
CA LEU A 41 10.17 -4.53 8.20
C LEU A 41 10.83 -3.60 9.22
N TYR A 42 10.96 -4.05 10.47
CA TYR A 42 11.60 -3.29 11.54
C TYR A 42 13.06 -2.96 11.22
N LEU A 43 13.84 -3.95 10.74
CA LEU A 43 15.24 -3.76 10.36
C LEU A 43 15.37 -2.81 9.17
N THR A 44 14.51 -2.93 8.16
CA THR A 44 14.53 -2.04 6.98
C THR A 44 14.28 -0.60 7.39
N LYS A 45 13.33 -0.39 8.30
CA LYS A 45 12.99 0.95 8.82
C LYS A 45 14.08 1.53 9.71
N ASN A 46 14.73 0.73 10.54
CA ASN A 46 15.66 1.22 11.56
C ASN A 46 17.13 1.28 11.09
N PHE A 47 17.57 0.37 10.22
CA PHE A 47 18.99 0.23 9.85
C PHE A 47 19.30 0.61 8.40
N ILE A 48 18.34 0.51 7.47
CA ILE A 48 18.68 0.50 6.05
C ILE A 48 18.67 1.91 5.45
N ILE A 49 17.58 2.68 5.33
CA ILE A 49 17.64 3.90 4.50
C ILE A 49 16.69 5.04 4.92
N THR A 50 17.28 6.25 5.04
CA THR A 50 16.64 7.56 5.00
C THR A 50 15.80 7.78 3.73
N LYS A 51 14.47 7.93 3.85
CA LYS A 51 13.51 8.54 2.89
C LYS A 51 13.49 8.06 1.42
N ASN A 52 14.20 7.00 1.04
CA ASN A 52 14.32 6.58 -0.37
C ASN A 52 13.10 5.79 -0.88
N THR A 53 12.78 5.93 -2.16
CA THR A 53 11.63 5.28 -2.84
C THR A 53 11.64 3.75 -2.70
N TYR A 54 12.81 3.13 -2.73
CA TYR A 54 12.96 1.67 -2.57
C TYR A 54 12.49 1.17 -1.21
N SER A 55 12.67 1.96 -0.14
CA SER A 55 12.20 1.59 1.20
C SER A 55 10.68 1.48 1.26
N ARG A 56 9.97 2.37 0.54
CA ARG A 56 8.51 2.41 0.49
C ARG A 56 7.94 1.20 -0.24
N LEU A 57 8.62 0.76 -1.31
CA LEU A 57 8.23 -0.44 -2.05
C LEU A 57 8.40 -1.70 -1.21
N ILE A 58 9.54 -1.84 -0.51
CA ILE A 58 9.78 -2.99 0.37
C ILE A 58 8.74 -3.02 1.49
N GLU A 59 8.47 -1.89 2.13
CA GLU A 59 7.42 -1.77 3.16
C GLU A 59 6.06 -2.21 2.61
N SER A 60 5.70 -1.76 1.41
CA SER A 60 4.43 -2.10 0.76
C SER A 60 4.32 -3.59 0.41
N VAL A 61 5.40 -4.19 -0.08
CA VAL A 61 5.46 -5.63 -0.38
C VAL A 61 5.30 -6.45 0.90
N VAL A 62 6.08 -6.13 1.93
CA VAL A 62 6.02 -6.85 3.21
C VAL A 62 4.64 -6.71 3.86
N PHE A 63 4.08 -5.50 3.85
CA PHE A 63 2.75 -5.24 4.39
C PHE A 63 1.65 -6.03 3.65
N THR A 64 1.75 -6.10 2.32
CA THR A 64 0.85 -6.91 1.48
C THR A 64 0.98 -8.40 1.80
N LEU A 65 2.20 -8.93 1.92
CA LEU A 65 2.45 -10.33 2.26
C LEU A 65 1.84 -10.71 3.61
N ILE A 66 2.04 -9.88 4.63
CA ILE A 66 1.53 -10.13 5.99
C ILE A 66 0.00 -10.14 5.98
N ILE A 67 -0.64 -9.10 5.45
CA ILE A 67 -2.10 -8.98 5.46
C ILE A 67 -2.75 -10.11 4.66
N MET A 68 -2.26 -10.37 3.44
CA MET A 68 -2.81 -11.44 2.61
C MET A 68 -2.54 -12.83 3.19
N GLY A 69 -1.38 -13.05 3.81
CA GLY A 69 -1.07 -14.29 4.51
C GLY A 69 -2.03 -14.56 5.67
N ILE A 70 -2.31 -13.54 6.49
CA ILE A 70 -3.30 -13.64 7.59
C ILE A 70 -4.69 -13.97 7.03
N ILE A 71 -5.12 -13.28 5.97
CA ILE A 71 -6.47 -13.47 5.41
C ILE A 71 -6.60 -14.86 4.80
N ASN A 72 -5.61 -15.30 4.02
CA ASN A 72 -5.66 -16.60 3.37
C ASN A 72 -5.58 -17.76 4.39
N SER A 73 -4.81 -17.61 5.48
CA SER A 73 -4.75 -18.62 6.56
C SER A 73 -6.01 -18.67 7.42
N THR A 74 -6.80 -17.58 7.47
CA THR A 74 -8.00 -17.48 8.32
C THR A 74 -9.33 -17.61 7.55
N GLY A 75 -9.30 -18.15 6.33
CA GLY A 75 -10.51 -18.48 5.55
C GLY A 75 -10.81 -17.56 4.37
N GLY A 76 -9.88 -16.69 3.98
CA GLY A 76 -9.99 -15.87 2.76
C GLY A 76 -11.15 -14.88 2.83
N LEU A 77 -12.16 -15.07 1.97
CA LEU A 77 -13.33 -14.18 1.90
C LEU A 77 -14.22 -14.22 3.15
N THR A 78 -14.20 -15.31 3.91
CA THR A 78 -14.94 -15.42 5.17
C THR A 78 -14.06 -15.10 6.39
N SER A 79 -12.84 -14.61 6.16
CA SER A 79 -11.92 -14.24 7.24
C SER A 79 -12.50 -13.09 8.08
N PRO A 80 -12.50 -13.20 9.42
CA PRO A 80 -12.85 -12.07 10.29
C PRO A 80 -11.89 -10.88 10.14
N PHE A 81 -10.72 -11.10 9.54
CA PHE A 81 -9.69 -10.09 9.31
C PHE A 81 -9.71 -9.51 7.89
N PHE A 82 -10.71 -9.83 7.06
CA PHE A 82 -10.79 -9.32 5.68
C PHE A 82 -10.77 -7.78 5.60
N PHE A 83 -11.29 -7.10 6.62
CA PHE A 83 -11.25 -5.63 6.70
C PHE A 83 -9.81 -5.07 6.62
N LEU A 84 -8.77 -5.84 6.96
CA LEU A 84 -7.37 -5.44 6.83
C LEU A 84 -6.97 -5.12 5.38
N ILE A 85 -7.62 -5.72 4.37
CA ILE A 85 -7.38 -5.34 2.97
C ILE A 85 -7.81 -3.89 2.71
N HIS A 86 -8.85 -3.39 3.40
CA HIS A 86 -9.26 -2.00 3.25
C HIS A 86 -8.14 -1.08 3.75
N PHE A 87 -7.56 -1.38 4.91
CA PHE A 87 -6.38 -0.68 5.43
C PHE A 87 -5.14 -0.84 4.54
N LEU A 88 -4.96 -2.02 3.93
CA LEU A 88 -3.90 -2.24 2.94
C LEU A 88 -4.04 -1.27 1.77
N LEU A 89 -5.23 -1.15 1.18
CA LEU A 89 -5.47 -0.23 0.05
C LEU A 89 -5.18 1.23 0.41
N PHE A 90 -5.61 1.68 1.60
CA PHE A 90 -5.28 3.02 2.10
C PHE A 90 -3.77 3.20 2.29
N SER A 91 -3.12 2.23 2.93
CA SER A 91 -1.68 2.26 3.20
C SER A 91 -0.86 2.31 1.92
N LEU A 92 -1.17 1.47 0.94
CA LEU A 92 -0.49 1.45 -0.37
C LEU A 92 -0.65 2.78 -1.11
N SER A 93 -1.86 3.37 -1.10
CA SER A 93 -2.14 4.66 -1.73
C SER A 93 -1.38 5.82 -1.05
N LEU A 94 -1.15 5.73 0.26
CA LEU A 94 -0.41 6.73 1.03
C LEU A 94 1.11 6.55 0.93
N ILE A 95 1.62 5.32 0.86
CA ILE A 95 3.06 5.02 0.87
C ILE A 95 3.66 5.17 -0.53
N LEU A 96 2.94 4.70 -1.56
CA LEU A 96 3.37 4.69 -2.96
C LEU A 96 2.56 5.72 -3.78
N GLU A 97 2.17 5.35 -5.00
CA GLU A 97 1.35 6.16 -5.89
C GLU A 97 -0.15 5.79 -5.78
N PRO A 98 -1.09 6.76 -5.80
CA PRO A 98 -2.52 6.50 -5.57
C PRO A 98 -3.14 5.46 -6.51
N ILE A 99 -2.66 5.43 -7.76
CA ILE A 99 -3.11 4.49 -8.80
C ILE A 99 -2.87 3.02 -8.42
N ILE A 100 -1.92 2.75 -7.52
CA ILE A 100 -1.60 1.39 -7.07
C ILE A 100 -2.74 0.77 -6.28
N SER A 101 -3.56 1.58 -5.60
CA SER A 101 -4.76 1.06 -4.93
C SER A 101 -5.73 0.43 -5.94
N ILE A 102 -5.89 1.02 -7.13
CA ILE A 102 -6.73 0.47 -8.20
C ILE A 102 -6.16 -0.85 -8.73
N THR A 103 -4.87 -0.88 -9.07
CA THR A 103 -4.25 -2.09 -9.65
C THR A 103 -4.27 -3.24 -8.64
N THR A 104 -4.02 -2.94 -7.36
CA THR A 104 -4.11 -3.89 -6.25
C THR A 104 -5.54 -4.43 -6.13
N THR A 105 -6.55 -3.56 -6.11
CA THR A 105 -7.95 -3.98 -6.04
C THR A 105 -8.36 -4.87 -7.20
N VAL A 106 -8.06 -4.48 -8.44
CA VAL A 106 -8.39 -5.28 -9.62
C VAL A 106 -7.76 -6.67 -9.51
N THR A 107 -6.49 -6.72 -9.10
CA THR A 107 -5.78 -7.99 -8.90
C THR A 107 -6.44 -8.83 -7.80
N LEU A 108 -6.74 -8.24 -6.64
CA LEU A 108 -7.39 -8.94 -5.54
C LEU A 108 -8.77 -9.47 -5.95
N ILE A 109 -9.60 -8.66 -6.61
CA ILE A 109 -10.92 -9.09 -7.12
C ILE A 109 -10.76 -10.29 -8.05
N ILE A 110 -9.86 -10.22 -9.03
CA ILE A 110 -9.62 -11.31 -9.97
C ILE A 110 -9.21 -12.59 -9.22
N PHE A 111 -8.22 -12.51 -8.32
CA PHE A 111 -7.72 -13.68 -7.60
C PHE A 111 -8.72 -14.25 -6.60
N PHE A 112 -9.50 -13.42 -5.91
CA PHE A 112 -10.58 -13.90 -5.04
C PHE A 112 -11.68 -14.58 -5.85
N LEU A 113 -12.09 -14.02 -6.99
CA LEU A 113 -13.05 -14.65 -7.89
C LEU A 113 -12.55 -16.00 -8.42
N PHE A 114 -11.27 -16.12 -8.76
CA PHE A 114 -10.69 -17.40 -9.19
C PHE A 114 -10.59 -18.46 -8.09
N ASN A 115 -10.52 -18.05 -6.82
CA ASN A 115 -10.47 -18.98 -5.68
C ASN A 115 -11.84 -19.16 -5.00
N LEU A 116 -12.95 -18.72 -5.62
CA LEU A 116 -14.29 -18.96 -5.10
C LEU A 116 -14.65 -20.46 -5.18
N PRO A 117 -15.17 -21.06 -4.10
CA PRO A 117 -15.77 -22.39 -4.15
C PRO A 117 -16.97 -22.47 -5.11
N ALA A 118 -17.29 -23.65 -5.65
CA ALA A 118 -18.35 -23.81 -6.65
C ALA A 118 -19.79 -23.60 -6.12
N ASN A 119 -20.02 -23.61 -4.81
CA ASN A 119 -21.35 -23.50 -4.20
C ASN A 119 -21.41 -22.32 -3.21
N GLN A 120 -21.44 -21.09 -3.76
CA GLN A 120 -21.31 -19.86 -2.98
C GLN A 120 -22.63 -19.08 -2.91
N ASN A 121 -22.95 -18.57 -1.72
CA ASN A 121 -24.07 -17.67 -1.51
C ASN A 121 -23.68 -16.24 -1.88
N PHE A 122 -24.65 -15.40 -2.28
CA PHE A 122 -24.41 -13.99 -2.61
C PHE A 122 -23.65 -13.22 -1.50
N ASN A 123 -23.86 -13.60 -0.23
CA ASN A 123 -23.18 -13.01 0.92
C ASN A 123 -21.64 -13.15 0.87
N THR A 124 -21.09 -14.15 0.20
CA THR A 124 -19.64 -14.33 0.10
C THR A 124 -18.98 -13.43 -0.95
N LEU A 125 -19.77 -12.81 -1.82
CA LEU A 125 -19.30 -11.76 -2.73
C LEU A 125 -19.25 -10.38 -2.08
N MET A 126 -19.93 -10.18 -0.95
CA MET A 126 -19.98 -8.89 -0.26
C MET A 126 -18.60 -8.30 0.03
N PRO A 127 -17.60 -9.07 0.50
CA PRO A 127 -16.24 -8.57 0.70
C PRO A 127 -15.56 -8.14 -0.60
N ILE A 128 -15.83 -8.80 -1.73
CA ILE A 128 -15.27 -8.43 -3.04
C ILE A 128 -15.89 -7.11 -3.52
N ILE A 129 -17.20 -6.97 -3.35
CA ILE A 129 -17.93 -5.74 -3.69
C ILE A 129 -17.39 -4.57 -2.86
N SER A 130 -17.13 -4.77 -1.56
CA SER A 130 -16.62 -3.71 -0.70
C SER A 130 -15.24 -3.19 -1.16
N LEU A 131 -14.40 -4.04 -1.76
CA LEU A 131 -13.12 -3.61 -2.36
C LEU A 131 -13.33 -2.58 -3.48
N ALA A 132 -14.29 -2.82 -4.37
CA ALA A 132 -14.57 -1.88 -5.46
C ALA A 132 -15.03 -0.52 -4.93
N PHE A 133 -15.83 -0.49 -3.86
CA PHE A 133 -16.32 0.74 -3.25
C PHE A 133 -15.25 1.49 -2.45
N ILE A 134 -14.36 0.80 -1.73
CA ILE A 134 -13.36 1.46 -0.89
C ILE A 134 -12.19 2.04 -1.69
N THR A 135 -11.88 1.45 -2.85
CA THR A 135 -10.74 1.83 -3.70
C THR A 135 -10.71 3.31 -4.11
N PRO A 136 -11.81 3.92 -4.61
CA PRO A 136 -11.79 5.35 -4.94
C PRO A 136 -11.47 6.22 -3.72
N PHE A 137 -11.93 5.87 -2.52
CA PHE A 137 -11.58 6.58 -1.29
C PHE A 137 -10.10 6.43 -0.95
N ALA A 138 -9.53 5.23 -1.12
CA ALA A 138 -8.11 5.00 -0.94
C ALA A 138 -7.28 5.84 -1.91
N MET A 139 -7.64 5.84 -3.19
CA MET A 139 -6.99 6.66 -4.21
C MET A 139 -7.08 8.15 -3.88
N PHE A 140 -8.27 8.65 -3.53
CA PHE A 140 -8.48 10.04 -3.17
C PHE A 140 -7.59 10.45 -1.99
N LEU A 141 -7.50 9.61 -0.95
CA LEU A 141 -6.66 9.88 0.22
C LEU A 141 -5.16 9.99 -0.15
N GLY A 142 -4.68 9.17 -1.09
CA GLY A 142 -3.32 9.27 -1.60
C GLY A 142 -3.08 10.56 -2.40
N GLN A 143 -4.07 11.00 -3.18
CA GLN A 143 -4.00 12.25 -3.93
C GLN A 143 -3.96 13.47 -2.99
N GLU A 144 -4.82 13.49 -1.97
CA GLU A 144 -4.85 14.53 -0.94
C GLU A 144 -3.50 14.66 -0.21
N LYS A 145 -2.84 13.53 0.08
CA LYS A 145 -1.48 13.56 0.65
C LYS A 145 -0.50 14.27 -0.29
N ILE A 146 -0.49 13.91 -1.57
CA ILE A 146 0.42 14.51 -2.57
C ILE A 146 0.14 16.01 -2.72
N GLU A 147 -1.13 16.41 -2.74
CA GLU A 147 -1.51 17.81 -2.81
C GLU A 147 -1.06 18.59 -1.56
N SER A 148 -1.28 18.02 -0.37
CA SER A 148 -0.82 18.59 0.90
C SER A 148 0.70 18.80 0.93
N GLU A 149 1.48 17.83 0.43
CA GLU A 149 2.95 17.94 0.34
C GLU A 149 3.38 19.05 -0.63
N LYS A 150 2.72 19.18 -1.80
CA LYS A 150 2.98 20.27 -2.75
C LYS A 150 2.65 21.64 -2.16
N LEU A 151 1.53 21.77 -1.47
CA LEU A 151 1.12 23.01 -0.81
C LEU A 151 2.11 23.43 0.28
N LYS A 152 2.63 22.47 1.06
CA LYS A 152 3.68 22.74 2.07
C LYS A 152 4.97 23.24 1.41
N ALA A 153 5.45 22.55 0.38
CA ALA A 153 6.66 22.95 -0.34
C ALA A 153 6.53 24.34 -0.99
N ASN A 154 5.35 24.67 -1.54
CA ASN A 154 5.09 25.99 -2.11
C ASN A 154 5.07 27.08 -1.03
N LYS A 155 4.44 26.82 0.13
CA LYS A 155 4.44 27.74 1.27
C LYS A 155 5.86 28.02 1.78
N GLU A 156 6.72 27.00 1.84
CA GLU A 156 8.12 27.16 2.22
C GLU A 156 8.88 28.04 1.23
N LYS A 157 8.74 27.79 -0.09
CA LYS A 157 9.36 28.62 -1.13
C LYS A 157 8.91 30.08 -1.09
N THR A 158 7.61 30.34 -0.98
CA THR A 158 7.09 31.72 -0.89
C THR A 158 7.61 32.43 0.36
N LYS A 159 7.77 31.72 1.48
CA LYS A 159 8.35 32.27 2.70
C LYS A 159 9.83 32.64 2.52
N GLU A 160 10.62 31.79 1.87
CA GLU A 160 12.01 32.07 1.52
C GLU A 160 12.15 33.29 0.60
N GLU A 161 11.33 33.38 -0.46
CA GLU A 161 11.31 34.52 -1.38
C GLU A 161 10.94 35.82 -0.66
N THR A 162 9.96 35.76 0.25
CA THR A 162 9.55 36.92 1.06
C THR A 162 10.69 37.40 1.96
N PHE A 163 11.40 36.48 2.62
CA PHE A 163 12.55 36.83 3.44
C PHE A 163 13.73 37.37 2.63
N LEU A 164 14.00 36.77 1.46
CA LEU A 164 15.00 37.28 0.53
C LEU A 164 14.67 38.72 0.10
N PHE A 165 13.44 38.97 -0.32
CA PHE A 165 12.97 40.30 -0.70
C PHE A 165 13.14 41.33 0.44
N LEU A 166 12.70 40.98 1.65
CA LEU A 166 12.86 41.84 2.83
C LEU A 166 14.34 42.12 3.14
N SER A 167 15.22 41.12 3.03
CA SER A 167 16.66 41.31 3.26
C SER A 167 17.31 42.23 2.22
N LEU A 168 16.90 42.15 0.96
CA LEU A 168 17.38 43.01 -0.11
C LEU A 168 16.92 44.46 0.08
N LEU A 169 15.66 44.67 0.50
CA LEU A 169 15.15 45.99 0.85
C LEU A 169 15.94 46.62 2.00
N LEU A 170 16.15 45.88 3.09
CA LEU A 170 16.93 46.38 4.23
C LEU A 170 18.36 46.73 3.83
N LYS A 171 19.01 45.91 3.00
CA LYS A 171 20.37 46.15 2.53
C LYS A 171 20.48 47.37 1.62
N ASN A 172 19.46 47.68 0.82
CA ASN A 172 19.47 48.85 -0.06
C ASN A 172 19.10 50.16 0.64
N HIS A 173 18.49 50.10 1.85
CA HIS A 173 18.05 51.27 2.61
C HIS A 173 18.91 51.57 3.86
N LEU A 174 19.97 50.79 4.10
CA LEU A 174 21.05 51.04 5.07
C LEU A 174 22.32 51.46 4.33
#